data_AF-A0A5J5K8W9-F1
#
_entry.id   AF-A0A5J5K8W9-F1
#
_cell.length_a   1.000
_cell.length_b   1.000
_cell.length_c   1.000
_cell.angle_alpha   90.00
_cell.angle_beta   90.00
_cell.angle_gamma   90.00
#
_symmetry.space_group_name_H-M   'P 1'
#
loop_
_entity.id
_entity.type
_entity.pdbx_description
1 polymer ?
#
loop_
_entity_poly.entity_id
_entity_poly.type
_entity_poly.pdbx_seq_one_letter_code
_entity_poly.pdbx_strand_id
1 'polypeptide(L)'
;MLVSAVADMLQAGPVPNPAPIAPPGLERPITTILGWGKWGVIVAGVAGLLICGAQMAIGRKNRSSFAADGASGIPWVLGGLSLAATASGIVGMFLR
;
A
#
# COMPACT_ATOMS: atom_id res chain seq x y z
N MET A 1 18.25 -29.55 -7.52
CA MET A 1 18.26 -28.34 -8.36
C MET A 1 17.44 -27.19 -7.77
N LEU A 2 16.22 -27.39 -7.25
CA LEU A 2 15.48 -26.33 -6.53
C LEU A 2 16.09 -25.98 -5.15
N VAL A 3 16.62 -26.96 -4.41
CA VAL A 3 17.24 -26.75 -3.08
C VAL A 3 18.56 -25.99 -3.15
N SER A 4 19.32 -26.12 -4.24
CA SER A 4 20.58 -25.38 -4.43
C SER A 4 20.33 -23.90 -4.77
N ALA A 5 19.21 -23.57 -5.42
CA ALA A 5 18.86 -22.19 -5.75
C ALA A 5 18.46 -21.37 -4.51
N VAL A 6 17.81 -22.00 -3.52
CA VAL A 6 17.47 -21.32 -2.25
C VAL A 6 18.68 -21.13 -1.33
N ALA A 7 19.71 -21.98 -1.45
CA ALA A 7 20.97 -21.82 -0.73
C ALA A 7 21.80 -20.65 -1.29
N ASP A 8 21.81 -20.47 -2.61
CA ASP A 8 22.50 -19.37 -3.29
C ASP A 8 21.90 -17.99 -2.93
N MET A 9 20.57 -17.92 -2.78
CA MET A 9 19.86 -16.70 -2.33
C MET A 9 20.20 -16.29 -0.89
N LEU A 10 20.59 -17.24 -0.03
CA LEU A 10 20.99 -16.99 1.36
C LEU A 10 22.46 -16.56 1.49
N GLN A 11 23.26 -16.70 0.43
CA GLN A 11 24.72 -16.52 0.45
C GLN A 11 25.20 -15.19 -0.15
N ALA A 12 24.28 -14.30 -0.53
CA ALA A 12 24.60 -12.93 -0.90
C ALA A 12 25.08 -12.17 0.35
N GLY A 13 26.41 -12.19 0.57
CA GLY A 13 27.09 -11.57 1.69
C GLY A 13 26.78 -10.07 1.83
N PRO A 14 27.06 -9.48 3.01
CA PRO A 14 26.67 -8.11 3.33
C PRO A 14 27.35 -7.12 2.38
N VAL A 15 26.60 -6.68 1.37
CA VAL A 15 26.95 -5.57 0.51
C VAL A 15 27.13 -4.35 1.43
N PRO A 16 28.30 -3.70 1.44
CA PRO A 16 28.46 -2.43 2.13
C PRO A 16 27.48 -1.42 1.54
N ASN A 17 26.39 -1.18 2.27
CA ASN A 17 25.32 -0.28 1.87
C ASN A 17 25.59 1.09 2.52
N PRO A 18 26.11 2.08 1.78
CA PRO A 18 26.27 3.42 2.33
C PRO A 18 24.90 3.97 2.70
N ALA A 19 24.81 4.61 3.88
CA ALA A 19 23.57 5.20 4.37
C ALA A 19 22.98 6.15 3.29
N PRO A 20 21.66 6.08 3.00
CA PRO A 20 21.05 6.95 2.01
C PRO A 20 21.23 8.42 2.40
N ILE A 21 22.14 9.10 1.72
CA ILE A 21 22.33 10.53 1.91
C ILE A 21 21.38 11.25 0.95
N ALA A 22 20.41 11.97 1.52
CA ALA A 22 19.52 12.78 0.71
C ALA A 22 20.36 13.87 0.00
N PRO A 23 20.31 13.98 -1.34
CA PRO A 23 21.03 15.03 -2.05
C PRO A 23 20.52 16.40 -1.56
N PRO A 24 21.40 17.26 -0.99
CA PRO A 24 21.01 18.51 -0.38
C PRO A 24 20.27 19.39 -1.39
N GLY A 25 19.03 19.80 -1.04
CA GLY A 25 18.14 20.58 -1.89
C GLY A 25 16.91 19.83 -2.43
N LEU A 26 16.91 18.48 -2.46
CA LEU A 26 15.77 17.69 -2.93
C LEU A 26 14.75 17.32 -1.84
N GLU A 27 15.04 17.55 -0.57
CA GLU A 27 14.13 17.18 0.54
C GLU A 27 12.79 17.90 0.44
N ARG A 28 12.78 19.18 0.06
CA ARG A 28 11.57 20.01 -0.03
C ARG A 28 10.61 19.58 -1.16
N PRO A 29 11.08 19.35 -2.40
CA PRO A 29 10.21 18.84 -3.45
C PRO A 29 9.75 17.39 -3.18
N ILE A 30 10.62 16.53 -2.63
CA ILE A 30 10.25 15.15 -2.29
C ILE A 30 9.18 15.11 -1.20
N THR A 31 9.34 15.87 -0.11
CA THR A 31 8.34 15.94 0.97
C THR A 31 7.01 16.51 0.49
N THR A 32 7.05 17.46 -0.45
CA THR A 32 5.83 17.96 -1.11
C THR A 32 5.15 16.84 -1.89
N ILE A 33 5.85 16.18 -2.82
CA ILE A 33 5.27 15.10 -3.64
C ILE A 33 4.74 13.95 -2.76
N LEU A 34 5.46 13.56 -1.70
CA LEU A 34 4.96 12.58 -0.72
C LEU A 34 3.70 13.07 -0.01
N GLY A 35 3.61 14.36 0.32
CA GLY A 35 2.41 14.96 0.90
C GLY A 35 1.17 14.81 0.01
N TRP A 36 1.33 15.07 -1.30
CA TRP A 36 0.26 14.85 -2.28
C TRP A 36 -0.11 13.37 -2.39
N GLY A 37 0.89 12.48 -2.41
CA GLY A 37 0.67 11.03 -2.43
C GLY A 37 -0.12 10.53 -1.21
N LYS A 38 0.22 10.99 0.00
CA LYS A 38 -0.50 10.65 1.23
C LYS A 38 -1.96 11.08 1.18
N TRP A 39 -2.22 12.30 0.69
CA TRP A 39 -3.58 12.80 0.51
C TRP A 39 -4.35 11.96 -0.52
N GLY A 40 -3.69 11.56 -1.61
CA GLY A 40 -4.27 10.66 -2.62
C GLY A 40 -4.72 9.32 -2.04
N VAL A 41 -3.90 8.69 -1.21
CA VAL A 41 -4.25 7.42 -0.53
C VAL A 41 -5.44 7.60 0.42
N ILE A 42 -5.49 8.69 1.19
CA ILE A 42 -6.60 8.98 2.10
C ILE A 42 -7.91 9.13 1.31
N VAL A 43 -7.89 9.92 0.24
CA VAL A 43 -9.07 10.13 -0.62
C VAL A 43 -9.49 8.83 -1.29
N ALA A 44 -8.54 8.07 -1.85
CA ALA A 44 -8.83 6.78 -2.49
C ALA A 44 -9.40 5.75 -1.51
N GLY A 45 -8.87 5.68 -0.30
CA GLY A 45 -9.37 4.80 0.76
C GLY A 45 -10.80 5.15 1.18
N VAL A 46 -11.09 6.44 1.39
CA VAL A 46 -12.44 6.92 1.70
C VAL A 46 -13.40 6.63 0.54
N ALA A 47 -13.01 6.92 -0.70
CA ALA A 47 -13.82 6.63 -1.88
C ALA A 47 -14.12 5.13 -2.03
N GLY A 48 -13.12 4.26 -1.84
CA GLY A 48 -13.30 2.81 -1.90
C GLY A 48 -14.28 2.27 -0.86
N LEU A 49 -14.19 2.75 0.38
CA LEU A 49 -15.12 2.38 1.46
C LEU A 49 -16.54 2.91 1.19
N LEU A 50 -16.66 4.14 0.67
CA LEU A 50 -17.95 4.72 0.31
C LEU A 50 -18.63 3.97 -0.83
N ILE A 51 -17.88 3.51 -1.85
CA ILE A 51 -18.43 2.73 -2.97
C ILE A 51 -18.93 1.37 -2.46
N CYS A 52 -18.13 0.66 -1.66
CA CYS A 52 -18.55 -0.62 -1.06
C CYS A 52 -19.80 -0.44 -0.19
N GLY A 53 -19.82 0.60 0.64
CA GLY A 53 -20.98 0.94 1.49
C GLY A 53 -22.21 1.36 0.69
N ALA A 54 -22.04 2.11 -0.40
CA ALA A 54 -23.12 2.52 -1.28
C ALA A 54 -23.78 1.29 -1.93
N GLN A 55 -22.99 0.32 -2.40
CA GLN A 55 -23.50 -0.93 -2.96
C GLN A 55 -24.33 -1.73 -1.94
N MET A 56 -23.88 -1.78 -0.67
CA MET A 56 -24.65 -2.39 0.43
C MET A 56 -25.94 -1.64 0.77
N ALA A 57 -25.89 -0.30 0.78
CA ALA A 57 -27.03 0.54 1.10
C ALA A 57 -28.12 0.49 0.01
N ILE A 58 -27.72 0.48 -1.26
CA ILE A 58 -28.61 0.43 -2.44
C ILE A 58 -29.17 -0.97 -2.65
N GLY A 59 -28.36 -2.02 -2.45
CA GLY A 59 -28.75 -3.41 -2.68
C GLY A 59 -29.91 -3.91 -1.78
N ARG A 60 -30.21 -3.22 -0.68
CA ARG A 60 -31.38 -3.52 0.17
C ARG A 60 -32.74 -3.35 -0.55
N LYS A 61 -32.80 -2.65 -1.69
CA LYS A 61 -34.08 -2.31 -2.33
C LYS A 61 -34.45 -3.06 -3.62
N ASN A 62 -33.55 -3.77 -4.35
CA ASN A 62 -34.03 -4.43 -5.59
C ASN A 62 -33.22 -5.57 -6.26
N ARG A 63 -32.16 -6.17 -5.68
CA ARG A 63 -31.53 -7.45 -6.12
C ARG A 63 -30.30 -7.75 -5.26
N SER A 64 -30.25 -8.95 -4.68
CA SER A 64 -29.23 -9.38 -3.71
C SER A 64 -27.79 -9.42 -4.24
N SER A 65 -27.58 -9.54 -5.55
CA SER A 65 -26.23 -9.69 -6.10
C SER A 65 -25.38 -8.42 -5.95
N PHE A 66 -25.96 -7.23 -6.14
CA PHE A 66 -25.21 -5.97 -6.01
C PHE A 66 -24.75 -5.67 -4.59
N ALA A 67 -25.48 -6.12 -3.57
CA ALA A 67 -25.03 -5.99 -2.18
C ALA A 67 -23.87 -6.96 -1.87
N ALA A 68 -23.89 -8.15 -2.47
CA ALA A 68 -22.84 -9.15 -2.30
C ALA A 68 -21.52 -8.72 -2.96
N ASP A 69 -21.59 -8.05 -4.12
CA ASP A 69 -20.42 -7.48 -4.79
C ASP A 69 -19.76 -6.36 -3.97
N GLY A 70 -20.54 -5.59 -3.21
CA GLY A 70 -20.00 -4.61 -2.26
C GLY A 70 -19.34 -5.25 -1.03
N ALA A 71 -19.84 -6.39 -0.57
CA ALA A 71 -19.27 -7.13 0.56
C ALA A 71 -17.93 -7.79 0.24
N SER A 72 -17.78 -8.32 -0.98
CA SER A 72 -16.53 -8.91 -1.45
C SER A 72 -15.45 -7.86 -1.76
N GLY A 73 -15.84 -6.60 -1.97
CA GLY A 73 -14.91 -5.47 -2.17
C GLY A 73 -14.20 -4.98 -0.91
N ILE A 74 -14.80 -5.15 0.28
CA ILE A 74 -14.24 -4.65 1.55
C ILE A 74 -12.84 -5.22 1.87
N PRO A 75 -12.59 -6.54 1.77
CA PRO A 75 -11.25 -7.10 1.98
C PRO A 75 -10.19 -6.48 1.06
N TRP A 76 -10.55 -6.13 -0.18
CA TRP A 76 -9.61 -5.54 -1.14
C TRP A 76 -9.25 -4.11 -0.76
N VAL A 77 -10.22 -3.31 -0.33
CA VAL A 77 -9.99 -1.94 0.16
C VAL A 77 -9.17 -1.96 1.45
N LEU A 78 -9.50 -2.83 2.39
CA LEU A 78 -8.76 -2.98 3.65
C LEU A 78 -7.33 -3.50 3.42
N GLY A 79 -7.13 -4.41 2.47
CA GLY A 79 -5.80 -4.88 2.06
C GLY A 79 -4.94 -3.74 1.51
N GLY A 80 -5.50 -2.91 0.63
CA GLY A 80 -4.82 -1.73 0.09
C GLY A 80 -4.45 -0.69 1.16
N LEU A 81 -5.38 -0.37 2.06
CA LEU A 81 -5.12 0.55 3.17
C LEU A 81 -4.07 0.00 4.16
N SER A 82 -4.10 -1.30 4.46
CA SER A 82 -3.13 -1.94 5.36
C SER A 82 -1.72 -1.91 4.78
N LEU A 83 -1.59 -2.14 3.47
CA LEU A 83 -0.31 -2.00 2.77
C LEU A 83 0.17 -0.54 2.81
N ALA A 84 -0.72 0.42 2.52
CA ALA A 84 -0.36 1.83 2.56
C ALA A 84 0.04 2.30 3.97
N ALA A 85 -0.59 1.77 5.02
CA ALA A 85 -0.26 2.08 6.41
C ALA A 85 1.14 1.55 6.82
N THR A 86 1.52 0.37 6.33
CA THR A 86 2.83 -0.24 6.63
C THR A 86 3.96 0.25 5.72
N ALA A 87 3.62 0.83 4.56
CA ALA A 87 4.58 1.28 3.55
C ALA A 87 5.64 2.24 4.11
N SER A 88 5.27 3.23 4.92
CA SER A 88 6.25 4.17 5.49
C SER A 88 7.23 3.48 6.46
N GLY A 89 6.77 2.48 7.20
CA GLY A 89 7.61 1.68 8.09
C GLY A 89 8.63 0.85 7.30
N ILE A 90 8.17 0.20 6.22
CA ILE A 90 9.01 -0.62 5.34
C ILE A 90 10.05 0.24 4.63
N VAL A 91 9.65 1.36 4.00
CA VAL A 91 10.58 2.27 3.32
C VAL A 91 11.58 2.89 4.31
N GLY A 92 11.12 3.22 5.52
CA GLY A 92 11.99 3.72 6.58
C GLY A 92 13.05 2.74 7.07
N MET A 93 12.91 1.43 6.82
CA MET A 93 13.98 0.45 7.11
C MET A 93 15.19 0.63 6.20
N PHE A 94 14.98 1.12 4.98
CA PHE A 94 16.06 1.32 4.02
C PHE A 94 16.78 2.66 4.20
N LEU A 95 16.23 3.59 4.99
CA LEU A 95 16.80 4.91 5.29
C LEU A 95 17.70 4.94 6.53
N ARG A 96 17.89 3.80 7.20
CA ARG A 96 18.76 3.62 8.38
C ARG A 96 20.02 2.86 7.99
#